data_AF-A0A817HDP6-F1
#
_entry.id   AF-A0A817HDP6-F1
#
_cell.length_a   1.000
_cell.length_b   1.000
_cell.length_c   1.000
_cell.angle_alpha   90.00
_cell.angle_beta   90.00
_cell.angle_gamma   90.00
#
_symmetry.space_group_name_H-M   'P 1'
#
loop_
_entity.id
_entity.type
_entity.pdbx_description
1 polymer ?
#
loop_
_entity_poly.entity_id
_entity_poly.type
_entity_poly.pdbx_seq_one_letter_code
_entity_poly.pdbx_strand_id
1 'polypeptide(L)'
;MSKLADYLRYYIRHRMNTNPAWHSKKVILSDANVSGESEHTIMDYIRRQCAQHHVFCSADADLIMLGLPTHEPYFKIIREEFKPTKPCPCDICGQLGHNMKECKGIPKGNFTKHNELISAKNNIETPYTFVRLSVLRKYLYRDLKIDYQLSFQWTLERAIAD
;
A
#
# COMPACT_ATOMS: atom_id res chain seq x y z
N MET A 1 -18.38 11.65 -3.37
CA MET A 1 -17.34 11.00 -4.18
C MET A 1 -17.31 11.43 -5.64
N SER A 2 -18.43 11.82 -6.27
CA SER A 2 -18.47 12.28 -7.67
C SER A 2 -17.48 13.41 -8.02
N LYS A 3 -17.43 14.48 -7.21
CA LYS A 3 -16.49 15.60 -7.42
C LYS A 3 -15.02 15.14 -7.45
N LEU A 4 -14.63 14.20 -6.58
CA LEU A 4 -13.26 13.68 -6.55
C LEU A 4 -12.93 12.92 -7.85
N ALA A 5 -13.87 12.11 -8.35
CA ALA A 5 -13.70 11.42 -9.62
C ALA A 5 -13.49 12.40 -10.78
N ASP A 6 -14.22 13.52 -10.81
CA ASP A 6 -14.07 14.55 -11.84
C ASP A 6 -12.70 15.24 -11.77
N TYR A 7 -12.22 15.56 -10.57
CA TYR A 7 -10.87 16.10 -10.37
C TYR A 7 -9.78 15.09 -10.78
N LEU A 8 -9.94 13.81 -10.48
CA LEU A 8 -8.99 12.76 -10.89
C LEU A 8 -8.97 12.58 -12.41
N ARG A 9 -10.14 12.59 -13.07
CA ARG A 9 -10.22 12.56 -14.55
C ARG A 9 -9.51 13.75 -15.17
N TYR A 10 -9.74 14.95 -14.64
CA TYR A 10 -9.05 16.15 -15.08
C TYR A 10 -7.53 16.02 -14.87
N TYR A 11 -7.09 15.59 -13.69
CA TYR A 11 -5.69 15.41 -13.37
C TYR A 11 -4.99 14.42 -14.33
N ILE A 12 -5.61 13.27 -14.60
CA ILE A 12 -5.06 12.28 -15.53
C ILE A 12 -4.90 12.90 -16.92
N ARG A 13 -5.93 13.55 -17.46
CA ARG A 13 -5.87 14.23 -18.77
C ARG A 13 -4.78 15.29 -18.80
N HIS A 14 -4.73 16.13 -17.77
CA HIS A 14 -3.71 17.17 -17.65
C HIS A 14 -2.30 16.57 -17.63
N ARG A 15 -2.06 15.50 -16.87
CA ARG A 15 -0.75 14.83 -16.79
C ARG A 15 -0.36 14.17 -18.11
N MET A 16 -1.30 13.52 -18.80
CA MET A 16 -1.06 12.95 -20.12
C MET A 16 -0.64 14.02 -21.15
N ASN A 17 -1.22 15.22 -21.09
CA ASN A 17 -0.90 16.31 -22.02
C ASN A 17 0.38 17.08 -21.66
N THR A 18 0.71 17.19 -20.38
CA THR A 18 1.82 18.06 -19.91
C THR A 18 3.09 17.31 -19.56
N ASN A 19 3.01 16.01 -19.21
CA ASN A 19 4.15 15.23 -18.77
C ASN A 19 4.54 14.16 -19.80
N PRO A 20 5.72 14.29 -20.46
CA PRO A 20 6.23 13.29 -21.40
C PRO A 20 6.25 11.86 -20.85
N ALA A 21 6.50 11.67 -19.56
CA ALA A 21 6.56 10.34 -18.93
C ALA A 21 5.21 9.59 -18.96
N TRP A 22 4.09 10.29 -19.19
CA TRP A 22 2.74 9.72 -19.23
C TRP A 22 2.27 9.40 -20.66
N HIS A 23 2.95 9.87 -21.69
CA HIS A 23 2.48 9.77 -23.08
C HIS A 23 2.39 8.32 -23.59
N SER A 24 3.31 7.45 -23.15
CA SER A 24 3.33 6.03 -23.52
C SER A 24 2.63 5.12 -22.51
N LYS A 25 1.88 5.68 -21.57
CA LYS A 25 1.23 4.93 -20.48
C LYS A 25 -0.27 4.84 -20.69
N LYS A 26 -0.83 3.65 -20.52
CA LYS A 26 -2.27 3.44 -20.41
C LYS A 26 -2.69 3.66 -18.96
N VAL A 27 -3.51 4.69 -18.72
CA VAL A 27 -4.04 4.99 -17.39
C VAL A 27 -5.50 4.56 -17.32
N ILE A 28 -5.85 3.78 -16.30
CA ILE A 28 -7.22 3.30 -16.04
C ILE A 28 -7.65 3.86 -14.68
N LEU A 29 -8.83 4.49 -14.64
CA LEU A 29 -9.45 5.00 -13.40
C LEU A 29 -10.71 4.18 -13.11
N SER A 30 -10.71 3.48 -11.97
CA SER A 30 -11.91 2.88 -11.39
C SER A 30 -12.32 3.75 -10.20
N ASP A 31 -13.47 4.42 -10.30
CA ASP A 31 -13.96 5.32 -9.25
C ASP A 31 -14.98 4.64 -8.33
N ALA A 32 -15.46 5.39 -7.34
CA ALA A 32 -16.43 4.89 -6.35
C ALA A 32 -17.83 4.60 -6.91
N ASN A 33 -18.09 4.85 -8.20
CA ASN A 33 -19.36 4.44 -8.82
C ASN A 33 -19.32 2.96 -9.26
N VAL A 34 -18.13 2.35 -9.31
CA VAL A 34 -17.98 0.92 -9.54
C VAL A 34 -18.16 0.19 -8.22
N SER A 35 -19.06 -0.79 -8.19
CA SER A 35 -19.26 -1.65 -7.02
C SER A 35 -18.06 -2.58 -6.81
N GLY A 36 -17.66 -2.76 -5.55
CA GLY A 36 -16.58 -3.67 -5.17
C GLY A 36 -15.47 -2.95 -4.41
N GLU A 37 -14.71 -3.71 -3.63
CA GLU A 37 -13.56 -3.19 -2.91
C GLU A 37 -12.37 -3.01 -3.86
N SER A 38 -11.65 -1.90 -3.68
CA SER A 38 -10.60 -1.48 -4.61
C SER A 38 -9.47 -2.51 -4.71
N GLU A 39 -9.10 -3.16 -3.60
CA GLU A 39 -8.05 -4.17 -3.56
C GLU A 39 -8.42 -5.41 -4.36
N HIS A 40 -9.63 -5.94 -4.14
CA HIS A 40 -10.15 -7.08 -4.90
C HIS A 40 -10.28 -6.76 -6.39
N THR A 41 -10.74 -5.56 -6.74
CA THR A 41 -10.86 -5.11 -8.14
C THR A 41 -9.50 -5.11 -8.84
N ILE A 42 -8.46 -4.62 -8.17
CA ILE A 42 -7.10 -4.60 -8.73
C ILE A 42 -6.53 -6.01 -8.80
N MET A 43 -6.73 -6.85 -7.79
CA MET A 43 -6.27 -8.23 -7.81
C MET A 43 -6.90 -9.01 -8.96
N ASP A 44 -8.20 -8.83 -9.22
CA ASP A 44 -8.89 -9.44 -10.36
C ASP A 44 -8.34 -8.94 -11.71
N TYR A 45 -7.98 -7.67 -11.80
CA TYR A 45 -7.32 -7.12 -12.98
C TYR A 45 -5.93 -7.73 -13.20
N ILE A 46 -5.13 -7.88 -12.14
CA ILE A 46 -3.80 -8.49 -12.21
C ILE A 46 -3.89 -9.95 -12.65
N ARG A 47 -4.82 -10.74 -12.11
CA ARG A 47 -5.00 -12.15 -12.50
C ARG A 47 -5.35 -12.35 -13.99
N ARG A 48 -5.90 -11.33 -14.64
CA ARG A 48 -6.18 -11.35 -16.10
C ARG A 48 -4.96 -10.99 -16.94
N GLN A 49 -3.87 -10.53 -16.33
CA GLN A 49 -2.63 -10.10 -16.98
C GLN A 49 -1.47 -10.99 -16.56
N CYS A 50 -1.26 -12.10 -17.26
CA CYS A 50 -0.20 -13.03 -16.89
C CYS A 50 1.19 -12.54 -17.34
N ALA A 51 2.21 -12.89 -16.54
CA ALA A 51 3.62 -12.74 -16.85
C ALA A 51 4.09 -11.28 -17.06
N GLN A 52 3.54 -10.35 -16.28
CA GLN A 52 3.96 -8.95 -16.25
C GLN A 52 4.68 -8.61 -14.93
N HIS A 53 5.38 -7.48 -14.91
CA HIS A 53 5.96 -6.93 -13.68
C HIS A 53 4.94 -6.04 -12.98
N HIS A 54 4.46 -6.47 -11.82
CA HIS A 54 3.43 -5.76 -11.06
C HIS A 54 4.03 -5.05 -9.85
N VAL A 55 3.65 -3.79 -9.67
CA VAL A 55 3.94 -3.00 -8.47
C VAL A 55 2.62 -2.45 -7.92
N PHE A 56 2.27 -2.86 -6.71
CA PHE A 56 1.08 -2.40 -6.00
C PHE A 56 1.49 -1.38 -4.93
N CYS A 57 0.88 -0.20 -4.91
CA CYS A 57 1.19 0.84 -3.93
C CYS A 57 0.08 0.90 -2.87
N SER A 58 0.41 0.58 -1.62
CA SER A 58 -0.50 0.73 -0.48
C SER A 58 0.24 0.56 0.84
N ALA A 59 -0.33 1.09 1.91
CA ALA A 59 0.17 0.93 3.28
C ALA A 59 -0.33 -0.37 3.96
N ASP A 60 -1.38 -0.98 3.42
CA ASP A 60 -2.10 -2.08 4.05
C ASP A 60 -1.33 -3.40 3.98
N ALA A 61 -1.36 -4.15 5.08
CA ALA A 61 -0.67 -5.44 5.18
C ALA A 61 -1.42 -6.55 4.42
N ASP A 62 -2.74 -6.41 4.28
CA ASP A 62 -3.63 -7.40 3.69
C ASP A 62 -3.24 -7.73 2.25
N LEU A 63 -2.65 -6.77 1.54
CA LEU A 63 -2.16 -6.94 0.17
C LEU A 63 -1.02 -7.93 0.03
N ILE A 64 -0.26 -8.19 1.10
CA ILE A 64 0.72 -9.28 1.09
C ILE A 64 -0.03 -10.61 0.97
N MET A 65 -1.07 -10.81 1.79
CA MET A 65 -1.88 -12.01 1.81
C MET A 65 -2.72 -12.15 0.53
N LEU A 66 -3.29 -11.05 0.02
CA LEU A 66 -4.03 -11.05 -1.24
C LEU A 66 -3.14 -11.24 -2.48
N GLY A 67 -1.89 -10.79 -2.41
CA GLY A 67 -0.94 -10.91 -3.51
C GLY A 67 -0.30 -12.30 -3.63
N LEU A 68 -0.17 -13.05 -2.54
CA LEU A 68 0.44 -14.39 -2.55
C LEU A 68 -0.28 -15.41 -3.46
N PRO A 69 -1.64 -15.49 -3.47
CA PRO A 69 -2.42 -16.35 -4.37
C PRO A 69 -2.48 -15.88 -5.82
N THR A 70 -1.87 -14.74 -6.19
CA THR A 70 -1.85 -14.33 -7.61
C THR A 70 -0.91 -15.18 -8.45
N HIS A 71 0.02 -15.90 -7.82
CA HIS A 71 1.08 -16.69 -8.46
C HIS A 71 1.96 -15.90 -9.45
N GLU A 72 1.90 -14.56 -9.41
CA GLU A 72 2.70 -13.73 -10.31
C GLU A 72 4.18 -13.70 -9.85
N PRO A 73 5.14 -14.09 -10.71
CA PRO A 73 6.55 -14.22 -10.33
C PRO A 73 7.21 -12.88 -10.00
N TYR A 74 6.67 -11.78 -10.52
CA TYR A 74 7.21 -10.44 -10.38
C TYR A 74 6.24 -9.47 -9.72
N PHE A 75 5.66 -9.87 -8.59
CA PHE A 75 4.81 -9.00 -7.77
C PHE A 75 5.60 -8.30 -6.67
N LYS A 76 5.51 -6.97 -6.60
CA LYS A 76 6.08 -6.15 -5.53
C LYS A 76 5.00 -5.25 -4.92
N ILE A 77 5.10 -5.01 -3.62
CA ILE A 77 4.31 -3.98 -2.93
C ILE A 77 5.25 -2.85 -2.54
N ILE A 78 4.90 -1.62 -2.86
CA ILE A 78 5.59 -0.41 -2.40
C ILE A 78 4.75 0.26 -1.31
N ARG A 79 5.40 0.58 -0.20
CA ARG A 79 4.78 1.23 0.96
C ARG A 79 5.73 2.22 1.58
N GLU A 80 5.19 3.21 2.28
CA GLU A 80 6.01 4.11 3.09
C GLU A 80 6.64 3.34 4.26
N GLU A 81 7.90 3.65 4.56
CA GLU A 81 8.60 3.04 5.68
C GLU A 81 8.01 3.51 7.01
N PHE A 82 7.50 2.56 7.78
CA PHE A 82 7.06 2.82 9.13
C PHE A 82 8.27 2.93 10.07
N LYS A 83 8.54 4.13 10.59
CA LYS A 83 9.60 4.38 11.57
C LYS A 83 8.99 4.44 12.97
N PRO A 84 9.01 3.35 13.77
CA PRO A 84 8.35 3.29 15.07
C PRO A 84 8.93 4.28 16.09
N THR A 85 10.17 4.73 15.89
CA THR A 85 10.84 5.69 16.77
C THR A 85 10.46 7.15 16.51
N LYS A 86 9.69 7.44 15.44
CA LYS A 86 9.20 8.79 15.21
C LYS A 86 7.97 9.05 16.10
N PRO A 87 7.93 10.18 16.82
CA PRO A 87 6.76 10.51 17.63
C PRO A 87 5.55 10.78 16.71
N CYS A 88 4.52 9.94 16.83
CA CYS A 88 3.26 10.12 16.11
C CYS A 88 2.43 11.21 16.80
N PRO A 89 1.97 12.23 16.07
CA PRO A 89 0.99 13.16 16.61
C PRO A 89 -0.35 12.47 16.78
N CYS A 90 -1.08 12.83 17.83
CA CYS A 90 -2.43 12.36 18.06
C CYS A 90 -3.34 12.70 16.87
N ASP A 91 -4.12 11.74 16.38
CA ASP A 91 -5.04 11.92 15.24
C ASP A 91 -6.18 12.92 15.52
N ILE A 92 -6.48 13.20 16.79
CA ILE A 92 -7.56 14.09 17.21
C ILE A 92 -7.07 15.55 17.32
N CYS A 93 -5.96 15.79 18.03
CA CYS A 93 -5.50 17.15 18.36
C CYS A 93 -4.17 17.55 17.68
N GLY A 94 -3.45 16.59 17.10
CA GLY A 94 -2.17 16.80 16.43
C GLY A 94 -0.97 17.04 17.36
N GLN A 95 -1.12 16.85 18.68
CA GLN A 95 -0.04 17.01 19.66
C GLN A 95 0.74 15.70 19.86
N LEU A 96 2.01 15.81 20.26
CA LEU A 96 2.88 14.67 20.55
C LEU A 96 2.75 14.26 22.04
N GLY A 97 3.06 13.00 22.35
CA GLY A 97 3.23 12.53 23.73
C GLY A 97 2.00 11.91 24.38
N HIS A 98 0.94 11.62 23.62
CA HIS A 98 -0.21 10.85 24.10
C HIS A 98 -0.87 10.06 22.95
N ASN A 99 -1.54 8.96 23.29
CA ASN A 99 -2.31 8.18 22.32
C ASN A 99 -3.73 8.73 22.13
N MET A 100 -4.43 8.26 21.09
CA MET A 100 -5.82 8.67 20.79
C MET A 100 -6.76 8.54 22.01
N LYS A 101 -6.60 7.48 22.80
CA LYS A 101 -7.41 7.19 24.02
C LYS A 101 -7.18 8.19 25.17
N GLU A 102 -6.04 8.86 25.17
CA GLU A 102 -5.60 9.79 26.23
C GLU A 102 -5.77 11.25 25.80
N CYS A 103 -6.30 11.48 24.59
CA CYS A 103 -6.50 12.81 24.06
C CYS A 103 -7.62 13.54 24.82
N LYS A 104 -7.29 14.69 25.41
CA LYS A 104 -8.25 15.57 26.10
C LYS A 104 -9.00 16.51 25.15
N GLY A 105 -8.80 16.41 23.83
CA GLY A 105 -9.50 17.20 22.82
C GLY A 105 -9.19 18.71 22.83
N ILE A 106 -8.12 19.14 23.52
CA ILE A 106 -7.80 20.56 23.67
C ILE A 106 -7.16 21.06 22.36
N PRO A 107 -7.74 22.10 21.70
CA PRO A 107 -7.20 22.64 20.46
C PRO A 107 -5.83 23.31 20.69
N LYS A 108 -5.07 23.47 19.60
CA LYS A 108 -3.73 24.08 19.60
C LYS A 108 -3.75 25.49 20.21
N GLY A 109 -3.37 25.60 21.48
CA GLY A 109 -3.00 26.88 22.08
C GLY A 109 -1.68 27.37 21.49
N ASN A 110 -1.56 28.66 21.23
CA ASN A 110 -0.44 29.37 20.61
C ASN A 110 0.93 29.14 21.30
N PHE A 111 1.51 27.95 21.20
CA PHE A 111 2.90 27.70 21.54
C PHE A 111 3.74 27.73 20.25
N THR A 112 4.38 28.88 20.08
CA THR A 112 5.19 29.38 18.96
C THR A 112 6.44 28.57 18.58
N LYS A 113 6.54 27.28 18.95
CA LYS A 113 7.65 26.40 18.53
C LYS A 113 7.25 25.28 17.56
N HIS A 114 5.97 25.15 17.22
CA HIS A 114 5.48 24.03 16.39
C HIS A 114 5.37 24.30 14.88
N ASN A 115 5.43 25.57 14.43
CA ASN A 115 5.41 25.87 12.98
C ASN A 115 6.66 25.35 12.24
N GLU A 116 7.80 25.24 12.94
CA GLU A 116 9.03 24.68 12.37
C GLU A 116 8.94 23.16 12.16
N LEU A 117 8.22 22.42 13.01
CA LEU A 117 8.08 20.96 12.91
C LEU A 117 7.07 20.54 11.82
N ILE A 118 6.04 21.34 11.56
CA ILE A 118 5.08 21.11 10.47
C ILE A 118 5.75 21.46 9.12
N SER A 119 6.56 22.52 9.07
CA SER A 119 7.40 22.84 7.91
C SER A 119 8.47 21.76 7.66
N ALA A 120 9.06 21.18 8.72
CA ALA A 120 9.98 20.05 8.60
C ALA A 120 9.29 18.75 8.12
N LYS A 121 8.00 18.55 8.43
CA LYS A 121 7.21 17.41 7.93
C LYS A 121 7.08 17.40 6.40
N ASN A 122 7.09 18.57 5.76
CA ASN A 122 7.03 18.68 4.30
C ASN A 122 8.39 18.44 3.62
N ASN A 123 9.50 18.44 4.38
CA ASN A 123 10.87 18.27 3.86
C ASN A 123 11.53 16.94 4.29
N ILE A 124 10.88 16.11 5.10
CA ILE A 124 11.40 14.79 5.45
C ILE A 124 10.84 13.81 4.44
N GLU A 125 11.64 13.47 3.43
CA GLU A 125 11.35 12.36 2.52
C GLU A 125 11.09 11.10 3.37
N THR A 126 9.84 10.62 3.35
CA THR A 126 9.51 9.30 3.88
C THR A 126 10.04 8.29 2.87
N PRO A 127 11.05 7.47 3.24
CA PRO A 127 11.57 6.50 2.30
C PRO A 127 10.49 5.45 2.03
N TYR A 128 10.47 4.95 0.80
CA TYR A 128 9.59 3.86 0.39
C TYR A 128 10.35 2.53 0.47
N THR A 129 9.65 1.49 0.92
CA THR A 129 10.17 0.13 1.00
C THR A 129 9.42 -0.77 0.01
N PHE A 130 10.17 -1.64 -0.66
CA PHE A 130 9.61 -2.68 -1.52
C PHE A 130 9.53 -4.03 -0.79
N VAL A 131 8.32 -4.57 -0.69
CA VAL A 131 8.08 -5.96 -0.31
C VAL A 131 8.04 -6.81 -1.58
N ARG A 132 8.95 -7.77 -1.71
CA ARG A 132 9.04 -8.67 -2.87
C ARG A 132 8.36 -9.99 -2.54
N LEU A 133 7.18 -10.24 -3.11
CA LEU A 133 6.43 -11.47 -2.83
C LEU A 133 7.17 -12.71 -3.31
N SER A 134 7.90 -12.61 -4.42
CA SER A 134 8.73 -13.73 -4.91
C SER A 134 9.84 -14.14 -3.95
N VAL A 135 10.37 -13.20 -3.17
CA VAL A 135 11.36 -13.49 -2.12
C VAL A 135 10.65 -14.07 -0.90
N LEU A 136 9.53 -13.48 -0.48
CA LEU A 136 8.72 -13.97 0.62
C LEU A 136 8.28 -15.44 0.40
N ARG A 137 7.84 -15.79 -0.81
CA ARG A 137 7.46 -17.16 -1.18
C ARG A 137 8.61 -18.16 -1.02
N LYS A 138 9.87 -17.74 -1.25
CA LYS A 138 11.04 -18.61 -1.00
C LYS A 138 11.28 -18.84 0.49
N TYR A 139 11.08 -17.81 1.32
CA TYR A 139 11.14 -17.95 2.78
C TYR A 139 10.02 -18.87 3.28
N LEU A 140 8.78 -18.63 2.85
CA LEU A 140 7.63 -19.47 3.19
C LEU A 140 7.83 -20.92 2.73
N TYR A 141 8.38 -21.14 1.54
CA TYR A 141 8.72 -22.48 1.08
C TYR A 141 9.66 -23.18 2.05
N ARG A 142 10.71 -22.52 2.49
CA ARG A 142 11.67 -23.12 3.42
C ARG A 142 11.03 -23.42 4.78
N ASP A 143 10.21 -22.52 5.27
CA ASP A 143 9.67 -22.59 6.62
C ASP A 143 8.43 -23.52 6.72
N LEU A 144 7.64 -23.66 5.64
CA LEU A 144 6.45 -24.50 5.56
C LEU A 144 6.70 -25.87 4.92
N LYS A 145 7.92 -26.13 4.43
CA LYS A 145 8.25 -27.43 3.85
C LYS A 145 8.23 -28.51 4.94
N ILE A 146 7.45 -29.54 4.68
CA ILE A 146 7.32 -30.71 5.54
C ILE A 146 8.13 -31.85 4.92
N ASP A 147 9.15 -32.33 5.65
CA ASP A 147 10.06 -33.37 5.16
C ASP A 147 9.66 -34.80 5.56
N TYR A 148 8.60 -34.98 6.37
CA TYR A 148 8.06 -36.30 6.71
C TYR A 148 6.97 -36.75 5.72
N GLN A 149 6.70 -38.05 5.71
CA GLN A 149 5.82 -38.67 4.72
C GLN A 149 4.35 -38.29 4.95
N LEU A 150 3.86 -37.38 4.12
CA LEU A 150 2.45 -36.99 4.07
C LEU A 150 1.66 -38.02 3.25
N SER A 151 0.39 -38.21 3.60
CA SER A 151 -0.55 -39.04 2.80
C SER A 151 -0.95 -38.39 1.47
N PHE A 152 -0.52 -37.15 1.22
CA PHE A 152 -0.82 -36.36 0.03
C PHE A 152 0.42 -35.63 -0.47
N GLN A 153 0.40 -35.21 -1.74
CA GLN A 153 1.48 -34.41 -2.31
C GLN A 153 1.48 -33.00 -1.70
N TRP A 154 2.58 -32.66 -1.03
CA TRP A 154 2.80 -31.31 -0.52
C TRP A 154 2.98 -30.32 -1.66
N THR A 155 2.34 -29.15 -1.57
CA THR A 155 2.52 -28.04 -2.50
C THR A 155 2.54 -26.74 -1.71
N LEU A 156 3.42 -25.81 -2.09
CA LEU A 156 3.52 -24.50 -1.46
C LEU A 156 2.20 -23.73 -1.51
N GLU A 157 1.44 -23.88 -2.60
CA GLU A 157 0.18 -23.13 -2.77
C GLU A 157 -0.89 -23.55 -1.77
N ARG A 158 -0.99 -24.85 -1.47
CA ARG A 158 -1.88 -25.33 -0.41
C ARG A 158 -1.41 -24.83 0.95
N ALA A 159 -0.10 -24.90 1.23
CA ALA A 159 0.46 -24.43 2.49
C ALA A 159 0.32 -22.91 2.72
N ILE A 160 0.22 -22.11 1.65
CA ILE A 160 -0.04 -20.66 1.73
C ILE A 160 -1.54 -20.36 1.90
N ALA A 161 -2.41 -21.24 1.38
CA ALA A 161 -3.86 -21.06 1.44
C ALA A 161 -4.49 -21.60 2.74
N ASP A 162 -3.82 -22.56 3.40
CA ASP A 162 -4.17 -23.09 4.73
C ASP A 162 -3.91 -22.05 5.85
#